data_AF-X1JST8-F1
#
_entry.id   AF-X1JST8-F1
#
_cell.length_a   1.000
_cell.length_b   1.000
_cell.length_c   1.000
_cell.angle_alpha   90.00
_cell.angle_beta   90.00
_cell.angle_gamma   90.00
#
_symmetry.space_group_name_H-M   'P 1'
#
loop_
_entity.id
_entity.type
_entity.pdbx_description
1 polymer ?
#
loop_
_entity_poly.entity_id
_entity_poly.type
_entity_poly.pdbx_seq_one_letter_code
_entity_poly.pdbx_strand_id
1 'polypeptide(L)'
;CWRFLPDNHIFNLYGSKDKAAGLFNKGVLSIKDIPDWYNLNFKQKIQLECAKTEKPKINKSEILKFINGLEYPLYFLDFETFSTAIPLYEGVRPYQRIPFQYSIHILDAIDGQPSHYDFLAEGAEDPREELLLNLKYKIDETGSIIVYYESFERGVLKELAEAFPDYSQWIDSILTRIVDLYKPFGNFHYYHSSQKGSASVKNVLPAITGLSYEGMEIADGMAASVYFLYICGNYDINESRPAKEEVEKVRKSLIKYCGWT
;
A
#
# COMPACT_ATOMS: atom_id res chain seq x y z
N CYS A 1 17.69 4.46 19.37
CA CYS A 1 18.87 5.04 18.69
C CYS A 1 19.87 3.91 18.41
N TRP A 2 20.03 3.50 17.15
CA TRP A 2 20.82 2.32 16.75
C TRP A 2 21.99 2.69 15.82
N ARG A 3 22.53 3.91 15.95
CA ARG A 3 23.49 4.49 15.01
C ARG A 3 24.81 3.71 14.85
N PHE A 4 25.16 2.84 15.79
CA PHE A 4 26.35 1.99 15.70
C PHE A 4 26.12 0.72 14.85
N LEU A 5 24.88 0.40 14.52
CA LEU A 5 24.54 -0.76 13.72
C LEU A 5 24.75 -0.49 12.22
N PRO A 6 25.22 -1.48 11.44
CA PRO A 6 25.34 -1.36 9.99
C PRO A 6 23.97 -1.30 9.31
N ASP A 7 23.94 -0.93 8.03
CA ASP A 7 22.68 -0.73 7.28
C ASP A 7 21.79 -2.00 7.18
N ASN A 8 22.40 -3.17 6.98
CA ASN A 8 21.76 -4.49 7.00
C ASN A 8 22.03 -5.19 8.35
N HIS A 9 21.65 -4.55 9.44
CA HIS A 9 21.89 -5.06 10.78
C HIS A 9 20.96 -6.22 11.14
N ILE A 10 21.33 -6.96 12.18
CA ILE A 10 20.64 -8.19 12.56
C ILE A 10 19.15 -8.00 12.88
N PHE A 11 18.73 -6.83 13.37
CA PHE A 11 17.31 -6.54 13.61
C PHE A 11 16.48 -6.34 12.33
N ASN A 12 17.07 -6.32 11.14
CA ASN A 12 16.36 -6.39 9.85
C ASN A 12 16.04 -7.84 9.44
N LEU A 13 16.48 -8.84 10.23
CA LEU A 13 16.14 -10.23 10.00
C LEU A 13 14.62 -10.41 10.08
N TYR A 14 14.07 -11.11 9.09
CA TYR A 14 12.64 -11.35 8.92
C TYR A 14 12.09 -12.22 10.05
N GLY A 15 10.90 -11.87 10.53
CA GLY A 15 10.19 -12.58 11.60
C GLY A 15 10.43 -12.00 13.00
N SER A 16 10.24 -12.84 14.04
CA SER A 16 10.36 -12.43 15.45
C SER A 16 11.74 -11.82 15.76
N LYS A 17 11.73 -10.77 16.59
CA LYS A 17 12.92 -10.09 17.07
C LYS A 17 13.69 -10.87 18.13
N ASP A 18 13.13 -11.92 18.71
CA ASP A 18 13.81 -12.75 19.73
C ASP A 18 15.09 -13.39 19.16
N LYS A 19 14.99 -13.89 17.92
CA LYS A 19 16.13 -14.48 17.21
C LYS A 19 17.21 -13.43 16.93
N ALA A 20 16.80 -12.25 16.48
CA ALA A 20 17.71 -11.14 16.23
C ALA A 20 18.41 -10.68 17.52
N ALA A 21 17.68 -10.57 18.62
CA ALA A 21 18.21 -10.22 19.94
C ALA A 21 19.20 -11.29 20.45
N GLY A 22 18.88 -12.58 20.29
CA GLY A 22 19.76 -13.67 20.68
C GLY A 22 21.08 -13.72 19.89
N LEU A 23 21.04 -13.37 18.59
CA LEU A 23 22.23 -13.22 17.76
C LEU A 23 23.04 -11.97 18.13
N PHE A 24 22.35 -10.85 18.37
CA PHE A 24 22.96 -9.60 18.81
C PHE A 24 23.74 -9.78 20.13
N ASN A 25 23.16 -10.47 21.12
CA ASN A 25 23.82 -10.78 22.40
C ASN A 25 25.07 -11.69 22.24
N LYS A 26 25.23 -12.35 21.10
CA LYS A 26 26.43 -13.14 20.74
C LYS A 26 27.42 -12.36 19.89
N GLY A 27 27.23 -11.05 19.73
CA GLY A 27 28.11 -10.18 18.96
C GLY A 27 27.83 -10.15 17.45
N VAL A 28 26.75 -10.77 16.98
CA VAL A 28 26.39 -10.73 15.55
C VAL A 28 25.62 -9.45 15.26
N LEU A 29 26.28 -8.50 14.59
CA LEU A 29 25.72 -7.17 14.32
C LEU A 29 25.03 -7.06 12.96
N SER A 30 25.49 -7.82 11.94
CA SER A 30 24.91 -7.82 10.59
C SER A 30 24.35 -9.18 10.21
N ILE A 31 23.36 -9.18 9.29
CA ILE A 31 22.81 -10.40 8.72
C ILE A 31 23.89 -11.24 8.04
N LYS A 32 24.88 -10.63 7.36
CA LYS A 32 25.95 -11.37 6.67
C LYS A 32 26.88 -12.13 7.62
N ASP A 33 26.93 -11.73 8.89
CA ASP A 33 27.78 -12.30 9.93
C ASP A 33 27.10 -13.46 10.69
N ILE A 34 25.87 -13.84 10.30
CA ILE A 34 25.19 -14.99 10.91
C ILE A 34 26.00 -16.26 10.62
N PRO A 35 26.36 -17.05 11.65
CA PRO A 35 27.10 -18.30 11.46
C PRO A 35 26.31 -19.33 10.64
N ASP A 36 26.99 -20.09 9.79
CA ASP A 36 26.34 -21.04 8.87
C ASP A 36 25.60 -22.20 9.59
N TRP A 37 26.00 -22.53 10.82
CA TRP A 37 25.33 -23.53 11.66
C TRP A 37 24.04 -23.01 12.31
N TYR A 38 23.77 -21.70 12.23
CA TYR A 38 22.60 -21.11 12.87
C TYR A 38 21.32 -21.47 12.11
N ASN A 39 20.31 -21.96 12.83
CA ASN A 39 19.07 -22.40 12.20
C ASN A 39 18.23 -21.21 11.68
N LEU A 40 18.21 -21.02 10.37
CA LEU A 40 17.43 -19.98 9.67
C LEU A 40 16.25 -20.59 8.90
N ASN A 41 15.11 -19.91 8.90
CA ASN A 41 14.00 -20.27 8.02
C ASN A 41 14.30 -19.90 6.56
N PHE A 42 13.44 -20.32 5.63
CA PHE A 42 13.63 -20.10 4.19
C PHE A 42 13.91 -18.62 3.83
N LYS A 43 13.08 -17.68 4.30
CA LYS A 43 13.26 -16.25 4.02
C LYS A 43 14.54 -15.70 4.64
N GLN A 44 14.85 -16.11 5.87
CA GLN A 44 16.08 -15.69 6.56
C GLN A 44 17.35 -16.19 5.84
N LYS A 45 17.31 -17.39 5.24
CA LYS A 45 18.39 -17.91 4.39
C LYS A 45 18.58 -17.04 3.15
N ILE A 46 17.48 -16.63 2.49
CA ILE A 46 17.54 -15.69 1.37
C ILE A 46 18.15 -14.35 1.81
N GLN A 47 17.77 -13.81 2.97
CA GLN A 47 18.37 -12.58 3.47
C GLN A 47 19.88 -12.72 3.69
N LEU A 48 20.33 -13.84 4.25
CA LEU A 48 21.75 -14.15 4.44
C LEU A 48 22.50 -14.22 3.10
N GLU A 49 21.94 -14.93 2.12
CA GLU A 49 22.50 -15.07 0.77
C GLU A 49 22.64 -13.70 0.08
N CYS A 50 21.56 -12.90 0.06
CA CYS A 50 21.57 -11.58 -0.55
C CYS A 50 22.49 -10.60 0.19
N ALA A 51 22.61 -10.70 1.52
CA ALA A 51 23.51 -9.85 2.31
C ALA A 51 25.00 -10.22 2.08
N LYS A 52 25.32 -11.49 1.81
CA LYS A 52 26.68 -11.94 1.50
C LYS A 52 27.09 -11.65 0.05
N THR A 53 26.15 -11.77 -0.88
CA THR A 53 26.45 -11.67 -2.33
C THR A 53 26.18 -10.30 -2.93
N GLU A 54 25.41 -9.46 -2.23
CA GLU A 54 24.91 -8.17 -2.73
C GLU A 54 24.10 -8.29 -4.03
N LYS A 55 23.56 -9.49 -4.30
CA LYS A 55 22.72 -9.78 -5.47
C LYS A 55 21.29 -10.10 -5.03
N PRO A 56 20.28 -9.69 -5.81
CA PRO A 56 18.91 -10.05 -5.52
C PRO A 56 18.68 -11.55 -5.73
N LYS A 57 17.80 -12.13 -4.91
CA LYS A 57 17.16 -13.40 -5.18
C LYS A 57 16.06 -13.19 -6.20
N ILE A 58 16.07 -14.00 -7.27
CA ILE A 58 15.04 -13.98 -8.31
C ILE A 58 14.59 -15.42 -8.60
N ASN A 59 13.39 -15.76 -8.17
CA ASN A 59 12.71 -17.00 -8.51
C ASN A 59 11.84 -16.78 -9.75
N LYS A 60 12.47 -16.90 -10.93
CA LYS A 60 11.82 -16.61 -12.22
C LYS A 60 10.58 -17.44 -12.48
N SER A 61 10.56 -18.73 -12.11
CA SER A 61 9.42 -19.61 -12.39
C SER A 61 8.16 -19.15 -11.65
N GLU A 62 8.30 -18.76 -10.39
CA GLU A 62 7.18 -18.30 -9.58
C GLU A 62 6.71 -16.89 -9.96
N ILE A 63 7.65 -16.00 -10.32
CA ILE A 63 7.31 -14.67 -10.84
C ILE A 63 6.55 -14.80 -12.16
N LEU A 64 7.00 -15.66 -13.09
CA LEU A 64 6.29 -15.92 -14.35
C LEU A 64 4.92 -16.55 -14.10
N LYS A 65 4.80 -17.46 -13.13
CA LYS A 65 3.50 -18.02 -12.73
C LYS A 65 2.53 -16.94 -12.24
N PHE A 66 3.01 -15.97 -11.46
CA PHE A 66 2.21 -14.83 -11.03
C PHE A 66 1.76 -13.98 -12.23
N ILE A 67 2.70 -13.57 -13.10
CA ILE A 67 2.43 -12.72 -14.26
C ILE A 67 1.47 -13.42 -15.25
N ASN A 68 1.68 -14.69 -15.54
CA ASN A 68 0.83 -15.47 -16.47
C ASN A 68 -0.58 -15.74 -15.92
N GLY A 69 -0.82 -15.51 -14.63
CA GLY A 69 -2.13 -15.58 -14.02
C GLY A 69 -2.94 -14.29 -14.13
N LEU A 70 -2.35 -13.21 -14.67
CA LEU A 70 -3.02 -11.93 -14.84
C LEU A 70 -3.83 -11.91 -16.14
N GLU A 71 -4.99 -11.27 -16.08
CA GLU A 71 -5.91 -11.07 -17.20
C GLU A 71 -6.01 -9.57 -17.49
N TYR A 72 -5.77 -9.17 -18.74
CA TYR A 72 -5.89 -7.77 -19.16
C TYR A 72 -7.36 -7.39 -19.45
N PRO A 73 -7.74 -6.11 -19.28
CA PRO A 73 -6.92 -5.00 -18.77
C PRO A 73 -6.54 -5.16 -17.29
N LEU A 74 -5.39 -4.62 -16.90
CA LEU A 74 -4.95 -4.58 -15.49
C LEU A 74 -5.37 -3.25 -14.87
N TYR A 75 -6.06 -3.32 -13.74
CA TYR A 75 -6.50 -2.16 -12.96
C TYR A 75 -5.67 -2.08 -11.68
N PHE A 76 -4.74 -1.14 -11.58
CA PHE A 76 -3.98 -0.89 -10.36
C PHE A 76 -4.76 0.07 -9.48
N LEU A 77 -5.42 -0.45 -8.45
CA LEU A 77 -6.34 0.28 -7.58
C LEU A 77 -5.73 0.53 -6.21
N ASP A 78 -5.85 1.77 -5.74
CA ASP A 78 -5.46 2.17 -4.39
C ASP A 78 -6.56 3.06 -3.77
N PHE A 79 -6.79 2.92 -2.46
CA PHE A 79 -7.77 3.70 -1.71
C PHE A 79 -7.09 4.48 -0.61
N GLU A 80 -7.50 5.74 -0.46
CA GLU A 80 -7.19 6.53 0.73
C GLU A 80 -8.45 6.70 1.58
N THR A 81 -8.30 6.41 2.87
CA THR A 81 -9.40 6.36 3.83
C THR A 81 -9.09 7.20 5.04
N PHE A 82 -10.13 7.75 5.67
CA PHE A 82 -10.03 8.25 7.05
C PHE A 82 -10.86 7.38 7.99
N SER A 83 -10.59 7.52 9.28
CA SER A 83 -11.43 6.91 10.32
C SER A 83 -11.44 7.81 11.55
N THR A 84 -12.59 7.95 12.19
CA THR A 84 -12.78 8.84 13.33
C THR A 84 -13.34 8.08 14.54
N ALA A 85 -13.00 8.54 15.74
CA ALA A 85 -13.54 7.97 16.98
C ALA A 85 -15.04 8.31 17.14
N ILE A 86 -15.42 9.52 16.75
CA ILE A 86 -16.82 9.95 16.68
C ILE A 86 -17.24 9.84 15.20
N PRO A 87 -18.22 8.98 14.86
CA PRO A 87 -18.71 8.85 13.50
C PRO A 87 -19.19 10.18 12.92
N LEU A 88 -18.77 10.49 11.68
CA LEU A 88 -19.18 11.72 10.99
C LEU A 88 -20.50 11.55 10.20
N TYR A 89 -20.87 10.31 9.88
CA TYR A 89 -22.03 10.00 9.05
C TYR A 89 -22.92 8.95 9.73
N GLU A 90 -24.19 8.96 9.34
CA GLU A 90 -25.14 7.96 9.81
C GLU A 90 -24.75 6.54 9.33
N GLY A 91 -25.00 5.55 10.16
CA GLY A 91 -24.65 4.15 9.87
C GLY A 91 -23.15 3.83 9.94
N VAL A 92 -22.30 4.76 10.39
CA VAL A 92 -20.85 4.54 10.57
C VAL A 92 -20.54 4.20 12.04
N ARG A 93 -19.69 3.19 12.27
CA ARG A 93 -19.17 2.86 13.61
C ARG A 93 -17.83 3.55 13.90
N PRO A 94 -17.45 3.76 15.18
CA PRO A 94 -16.13 4.27 15.54
C PRO A 94 -15.00 3.51 14.85
N TYR A 95 -14.04 4.24 14.29
CA TYR A 95 -12.88 3.73 13.55
C TYR A 95 -13.19 2.87 12.32
N GLN A 96 -14.41 2.93 11.79
CA GLN A 96 -14.70 2.40 10.46
C GLN A 96 -13.93 3.20 9.40
N ARG A 97 -13.46 2.51 8.36
CA ARG A 97 -12.74 3.15 7.27
C ARG A 97 -13.75 3.79 6.33
N ILE A 98 -13.55 5.07 6.06
CA ILE A 98 -14.33 5.83 5.10
C ILE A 98 -13.41 6.20 3.95
N PRO A 99 -13.54 5.56 2.76
CA PRO A 99 -12.77 5.95 1.59
C PRO A 99 -13.22 7.32 1.11
N PHE A 100 -12.27 8.23 0.93
CA PHE A 100 -12.50 9.59 0.45
C PHE A 100 -11.79 9.86 -0.87
N GLN A 101 -10.84 9.00 -1.24
CA GLN A 101 -10.06 9.11 -2.46
C GLN A 101 -9.71 7.72 -2.98
N TYR A 102 -9.59 7.61 -4.30
CA TYR A 102 -8.96 6.46 -4.95
C TYR A 102 -8.12 6.93 -6.13
N SER A 103 -7.15 6.11 -6.50
CA SER A 103 -6.48 6.17 -7.80
C SER A 103 -6.64 4.84 -8.52
N ILE A 104 -6.75 4.91 -9.84
CA ILE A 104 -6.76 3.74 -10.69
C ILE A 104 -5.90 3.98 -11.93
N HIS A 105 -4.91 3.11 -12.12
CA HIS A 105 -4.20 3.03 -13.39
C HIS A 105 -4.72 1.84 -14.19
N ILE A 106 -5.01 2.05 -15.48
CA ILE A 106 -5.54 1.01 -16.37
C ILE A 106 -4.52 0.74 -17.45
N LEU A 107 -4.04 -0.50 -17.51
CA LEU A 107 -3.10 -0.97 -18.51
C LEU A 107 -3.77 -2.03 -19.39
N ASP A 108 -4.04 -1.70 -20.66
CA ASP A 108 -4.76 -2.58 -21.59
C ASP A 108 -3.89 -3.72 -22.16
N ALA A 109 -2.57 -3.54 -22.18
CA ALA A 109 -1.61 -4.53 -22.68
C ALA A 109 -0.23 -4.33 -22.04
N ILE A 110 0.60 -5.39 -22.04
CA ILE A 110 1.92 -5.40 -21.36
C ILE A 110 2.86 -4.26 -21.77
N ASP A 111 2.82 -3.85 -23.04
CA ASP A 111 3.65 -2.77 -23.59
C ASP A 111 2.84 -1.46 -23.80
N GLY A 112 1.63 -1.40 -23.27
CA GLY A 112 0.76 -0.21 -23.32
C GLY A 112 1.25 0.90 -22.40
N GLN A 113 0.74 2.12 -22.63
CA GLN A 113 0.86 3.20 -21.65
C GLN A 113 -0.36 3.14 -20.71
N PRO A 114 -0.15 3.17 -19.39
CA PRO A 114 -1.28 3.17 -18.46
C PRO A 114 -2.05 4.49 -18.57
N SER A 115 -3.38 4.40 -18.61
CA SER A 115 -4.24 5.57 -18.36
C SER A 115 -4.43 5.73 -16.86
N HIS A 116 -4.61 6.97 -16.40
CA HIS A 116 -4.78 7.30 -14.99
C HIS A 116 -6.11 7.99 -14.76
N TYR A 117 -6.84 7.55 -13.74
CA TYR A 117 -8.04 8.20 -13.24
C TYR A 117 -7.99 8.25 -11.72
N ASP A 118 -8.59 9.28 -11.16
CA ASP A 118 -8.66 9.48 -9.72
C ASP A 118 -10.01 10.07 -9.31
N PHE A 119 -10.27 9.98 -8.01
CA PHE A 119 -11.38 10.64 -7.35
C PHE A 119 -10.89 11.18 -6.01
N LEU A 120 -11.25 12.41 -5.69
CA LEU A 120 -11.04 13.00 -4.36
C LEU A 120 -12.32 13.71 -3.94
N ALA A 121 -12.94 13.23 -2.87
CA ALA A 121 -14.16 13.80 -2.34
C ALA A 121 -14.03 15.30 -2.04
N GLU A 122 -15.10 16.07 -2.27
CA GLU A 122 -15.15 17.50 -1.93
C GLU A 122 -15.28 17.72 -0.41
N GLY A 123 -15.83 16.74 0.31
CA GLY A 123 -15.92 16.73 1.78
C GLY A 123 -17.10 17.48 2.38
N ALA A 124 -18.08 17.89 1.57
CA ALA A 124 -19.33 18.47 2.06
C ALA A 124 -20.31 17.40 2.61
N GLU A 125 -20.27 16.18 2.04
CA GLU A 125 -21.19 15.09 2.32
C GLU A 125 -20.41 13.78 2.55
N ASP A 126 -21.15 12.69 2.81
CA ASP A 126 -20.58 11.35 2.86
C ASP A 126 -20.00 10.93 1.49
N PRO A 127 -18.68 10.67 1.39
CA PRO A 127 -18.03 10.44 0.10
C PRO A 127 -18.32 9.06 -0.50
N ARG A 128 -18.84 8.11 0.28
CA ARG A 128 -18.81 6.68 -0.06
C ARG A 128 -19.65 6.34 -1.29
N GLU A 129 -20.85 6.91 -1.40
CA GLU A 129 -21.75 6.61 -2.52
C GLU A 129 -21.24 7.22 -3.83
N GLU A 130 -20.80 8.48 -3.79
CA GLU A 130 -20.22 9.16 -4.95
C GLU A 130 -18.96 8.43 -5.45
N LEU A 131 -18.10 8.00 -4.51
CA LEU A 131 -16.91 7.24 -4.81
C LEU A 131 -17.25 5.91 -5.51
N LEU A 132 -18.24 5.17 -5.01
CA LEU A 132 -18.70 3.92 -5.63
C LEU A 132 -19.26 4.15 -7.04
N LEU A 133 -20.09 5.17 -7.20
CA LEU A 133 -20.66 5.52 -8.50
C LEU A 133 -19.55 5.84 -9.50
N ASN A 134 -18.56 6.65 -9.10
CA ASN A 134 -17.45 7.05 -9.95
C ASN A 134 -16.57 5.85 -10.33
N LEU A 135 -16.18 5.03 -9.35
CA LEU A 135 -15.31 3.86 -9.56
C LEU A 135 -15.97 2.80 -10.46
N LYS A 136 -17.28 2.59 -10.33
CA LYS A 136 -18.05 1.63 -11.13
C LYS A 136 -17.94 1.88 -12.64
N TYR A 137 -17.83 3.14 -13.07
CA TYR A 137 -17.67 3.48 -14.49
C TYR A 137 -16.22 3.40 -14.99
N LYS A 138 -15.25 3.07 -14.13
CA LYS A 138 -13.83 2.94 -14.49
C LYS A 138 -13.35 1.50 -14.61
N ILE A 139 -14.08 0.55 -14.05
CA ILE A 139 -13.71 -0.87 -14.05
C ILE A 139 -14.71 -1.65 -14.90
N ASP A 140 -14.23 -2.28 -15.97
CA ASP A 140 -15.04 -3.13 -16.84
C ASP A 140 -15.33 -4.49 -16.18
N GLU A 141 -16.12 -5.31 -16.85
CA GLU A 141 -16.55 -6.63 -16.35
C GLU A 141 -15.41 -7.66 -16.26
N THR A 142 -14.34 -7.49 -17.05
CA THR A 142 -13.20 -8.42 -17.17
C THR A 142 -11.88 -7.77 -16.74
N GLY A 143 -10.82 -8.57 -16.65
CA GLY A 143 -9.49 -8.08 -16.27
C GLY A 143 -9.20 -8.17 -14.77
N SER A 144 -7.91 -8.11 -14.42
CA SER A 144 -7.41 -8.29 -13.05
C SER A 144 -7.29 -6.96 -12.32
N ILE A 145 -7.71 -6.97 -11.05
CA ILE A 145 -7.65 -5.79 -10.18
C ILE A 145 -6.45 -5.93 -9.26
N ILE A 146 -5.38 -5.26 -9.64
CA ILE A 146 -4.10 -5.32 -8.95
C ILE A 146 -4.13 -4.34 -7.79
N VAL A 147 -3.89 -4.84 -6.59
CA VAL A 147 -3.77 -4.04 -5.36
C VAL A 147 -2.48 -4.43 -4.64
N TYR A 148 -1.95 -3.54 -3.81
CA TYR A 148 -0.76 -3.84 -3.02
C TYR A 148 -1.16 -4.12 -1.57
N TYR A 149 -1.15 -5.39 -1.16
CA TYR A 149 -1.62 -5.86 0.15
C TYR A 149 -3.15 -5.91 0.27
N GLU A 150 -3.76 -6.83 -0.48
CA GLU A 150 -5.21 -6.96 -0.72
C GLU A 150 -6.13 -6.94 0.50
N SER A 151 -5.63 -7.19 1.71
CA SER A 151 -6.45 -7.19 2.91
C SER A 151 -7.07 -5.81 3.18
N PHE A 152 -6.40 -4.72 2.80
CA PHE A 152 -6.91 -3.37 3.01
C PHE A 152 -8.05 -3.05 2.04
N GLU A 153 -7.80 -3.12 0.73
CA GLU A 153 -8.76 -2.75 -0.32
C GLU A 153 -9.97 -3.68 -0.30
N ARG A 154 -9.78 -4.98 -0.08
CA ARG A 154 -10.91 -5.93 0.11
C ARG A 154 -11.74 -5.57 1.34
N GLY A 155 -11.11 -5.05 2.40
CA GLY A 155 -11.79 -4.57 3.59
C GLY A 155 -12.66 -3.35 3.29
N VAL A 156 -12.10 -2.36 2.59
CA VAL A 156 -12.81 -1.15 2.15
C VAL A 156 -14.02 -1.52 1.28
N LEU A 157 -13.82 -2.34 0.25
CA LEU A 157 -14.88 -2.78 -0.66
C LEU A 157 -16.01 -3.52 0.07
N LYS A 158 -15.69 -4.40 1.03
CA LYS A 158 -16.71 -5.09 1.83
C LYS A 158 -17.51 -4.14 2.71
N GLU A 159 -16.85 -3.20 3.39
CA GLU A 159 -17.52 -2.18 4.19
C GLU A 159 -18.42 -1.29 3.32
N LEU A 160 -18.02 -1.00 2.08
CA LEU A 160 -18.84 -0.30 1.10
C LEU A 160 -20.05 -1.14 0.65
N ALA A 161 -19.89 -2.44 0.42
CA ALA A 161 -20.99 -3.33 0.04
C ALA A 161 -22.03 -3.48 1.17
N GLU A 162 -21.59 -3.50 2.43
CA GLU A 162 -22.46 -3.50 3.60
C GLU A 162 -23.26 -2.18 3.72
N ALA A 163 -22.62 -1.05 3.45
CA ALA A 163 -23.24 0.27 3.54
C ALA A 163 -24.18 0.58 2.36
N PHE A 164 -23.87 0.09 1.16
CA PHE A 164 -24.63 0.35 -0.07
C PHE A 164 -24.98 -0.96 -0.80
N PRO A 165 -26.03 -1.68 -0.35
CA PRO A 165 -26.39 -2.99 -0.89
C PRO A 165 -26.66 -3.04 -2.39
N ASP A 166 -27.08 -1.93 -3.00
CA ASP A 166 -27.32 -1.83 -4.45
C ASP A 166 -26.03 -2.02 -5.29
N TYR A 167 -24.86 -1.83 -4.68
CA TYR A 167 -23.55 -2.06 -5.30
C TYR A 167 -22.95 -3.43 -4.97
N SER A 168 -23.57 -4.20 -4.06
CA SER A 168 -23.01 -5.47 -3.54
C SER A 168 -22.64 -6.46 -4.65
N GLN A 169 -23.55 -6.69 -5.61
CA GLN A 169 -23.28 -7.61 -6.72
C GLN A 169 -22.08 -7.18 -7.58
N TRP A 170 -21.95 -5.88 -7.84
CA TRP A 170 -20.81 -5.35 -8.58
C TRP A 170 -19.52 -5.50 -7.76
N ILE A 171 -19.55 -5.14 -6.48
CA ILE A 171 -18.40 -5.27 -5.57
C ILE A 171 -17.98 -6.75 -5.42
N ASP A 172 -18.91 -7.68 -5.30
CA ASP A 172 -18.59 -9.10 -5.23
C ASP A 172 -17.85 -9.55 -6.49
N SER A 173 -18.24 -9.06 -7.67
CA SER A 173 -17.51 -9.34 -8.91
C SER A 173 -16.08 -8.78 -8.89
N ILE A 174 -15.89 -7.56 -8.38
CA ILE A 174 -14.58 -6.93 -8.15
C ILE A 174 -13.73 -7.79 -7.21
N LEU A 175 -14.29 -8.22 -6.07
CA LEU A 175 -13.59 -8.99 -5.04
C LEU A 175 -13.05 -10.34 -5.54
N THR A 176 -13.67 -10.94 -6.56
CA THR A 176 -13.20 -12.18 -7.19
C THR A 176 -12.01 -11.98 -8.14
N ARG A 177 -11.81 -10.76 -8.64
CA ARG A 177 -10.77 -10.41 -9.62
C ARG A 177 -9.55 -9.75 -8.99
N ILE A 178 -9.56 -9.56 -7.67
CA ILE A 178 -8.44 -8.95 -6.95
C ILE A 178 -7.22 -9.88 -6.96
N VAL A 179 -6.08 -9.31 -7.36
CA VAL A 179 -4.77 -9.94 -7.34
C VAL A 179 -3.82 -9.09 -6.48
N ASP A 180 -3.27 -9.72 -5.45
CA ASP A 180 -2.34 -9.07 -4.53
C ASP A 180 -0.90 -9.04 -5.08
N LEU A 181 -0.45 -7.84 -5.49
CA LEU A 181 0.92 -7.59 -5.96
C LEU A 181 1.96 -7.69 -4.85
N TYR A 182 1.56 -7.73 -3.59
CA TYR A 182 2.47 -8.03 -2.48
C TYR A 182 3.07 -9.43 -2.60
N LYS A 183 2.35 -10.41 -3.18
CA LYS A 183 2.69 -11.85 -3.11
C LYS A 183 4.11 -12.20 -3.62
N PRO A 184 4.59 -11.73 -4.80
CA PRO A 184 5.94 -12.01 -5.27
C PRO A 184 7.05 -11.52 -4.32
N PHE A 185 6.81 -10.41 -3.63
CA PHE A 185 7.78 -9.80 -2.71
C PHE A 185 7.66 -10.36 -1.30
N GLY A 186 6.43 -10.51 -0.81
CA GLY A 186 6.10 -11.07 0.49
C GLY A 186 6.56 -12.52 0.65
N ASN A 187 6.60 -13.30 -0.44
CA ASN A 187 7.11 -14.67 -0.45
C ASN A 187 8.61 -14.77 -0.78
N PHE A 188 9.28 -13.63 -1.04
CA PHE A 188 10.69 -13.55 -1.40
C PHE A 188 11.00 -14.27 -2.72
N HIS A 189 10.04 -14.30 -3.65
CA HIS A 189 10.32 -14.69 -5.03
C HIS A 189 11.22 -13.67 -5.71
N TYR A 190 11.03 -12.39 -5.40
CA TYR A 190 12.06 -11.35 -5.53
C TYR A 190 12.46 -10.85 -4.14
N TYR A 191 13.77 -10.77 -3.87
CA TYR A 191 14.28 -10.11 -2.67
C TYR A 191 15.65 -9.49 -2.92
N HIS A 192 15.83 -8.23 -2.53
CA HIS A 192 17.12 -7.56 -2.45
C HIS A 192 17.42 -7.14 -1.00
N SER A 193 18.70 -7.07 -0.61
CA SER A 193 19.08 -6.75 0.78
C SER A 193 18.57 -5.38 1.25
N SER A 194 18.50 -4.39 0.34
CA SER A 194 17.94 -3.05 0.62
C SER A 194 16.48 -3.06 1.08
N GLN A 195 15.73 -4.14 0.83
CA GLN A 195 14.37 -4.31 1.34
C GLN A 195 14.33 -4.53 2.86
N LYS A 196 15.45 -4.89 3.50
CA LYS A 196 15.59 -5.03 4.97
C LYS A 196 14.51 -5.91 5.61
N GLY A 197 14.12 -6.98 4.91
CA GLY A 197 13.08 -7.91 5.34
C GLY A 197 11.64 -7.42 5.19
N SER A 198 11.43 -6.22 4.62
CA SER A 198 10.11 -5.67 4.32
C SER A 198 9.72 -5.93 2.86
N ALA A 199 8.44 -6.18 2.63
CA ALA A 199 7.84 -6.25 1.31
C ALA A 199 6.80 -5.13 1.11
N SER A 200 6.85 -4.05 1.88
CA SER A 200 6.06 -2.85 1.58
C SER A 200 6.55 -2.20 0.28
N VAL A 201 5.67 -1.50 -0.42
CA VAL A 201 6.01 -0.83 -1.69
C VAL A 201 7.16 0.17 -1.51
N LYS A 202 7.21 0.86 -0.36
CA LYS A 202 8.29 1.80 0.03
C LYS A 202 9.67 1.15 0.10
N ASN A 203 9.74 -0.15 0.38
CA ASN A 203 10.99 -0.90 0.41
C ASN A 203 11.27 -1.62 -0.91
N VAL A 204 10.23 -2.05 -1.62
CA VAL A 204 10.34 -2.80 -2.88
C VAL A 204 10.66 -1.88 -4.06
N LEU A 205 9.97 -0.73 -4.17
CA LEU A 205 10.14 0.19 -5.29
C LEU A 205 11.61 0.63 -5.45
N PRO A 206 12.30 1.17 -4.42
CA PRO A 206 13.71 1.55 -4.56
C PRO A 206 14.63 0.35 -4.84
N ALA A 207 14.26 -0.84 -4.34
CA ALA A 207 15.05 -2.05 -4.54
C ALA A 207 14.99 -2.62 -5.96
N ILE A 208 14.01 -2.21 -6.78
CA ILE A 208 13.84 -2.66 -8.15
C ILE A 208 14.18 -1.56 -9.15
N THR A 209 13.76 -0.32 -8.88
CA THR A 209 13.83 0.77 -9.85
C THR A 209 14.86 1.84 -9.47
N GLY A 210 15.30 1.87 -8.20
CA GLY A 210 16.08 2.98 -7.65
C GLY A 210 15.26 4.24 -7.38
N LEU A 211 13.96 4.25 -7.71
CA LEU A 211 13.05 5.37 -7.43
C LEU A 211 12.59 5.31 -5.96
N SER A 212 12.36 6.47 -5.36
CA SER A 212 11.87 6.58 -3.99
C SER A 212 10.73 7.60 -3.91
N TYR A 213 9.97 7.55 -2.81
CA TYR A 213 8.95 8.54 -2.48
C TYR A 213 9.55 9.81 -1.84
N GLU A 214 10.88 10.01 -1.90
CA GLU A 214 11.54 11.18 -1.31
C GLU A 214 11.11 12.49 -2.00
N GLY A 215 10.72 13.48 -1.20
CA GLY A 215 10.32 14.80 -1.70
C GLY A 215 8.82 15.00 -1.93
N MET A 216 7.96 14.02 -1.59
CA MET A 216 6.52 14.26 -1.53
C MET A 216 6.10 14.96 -0.23
N GLU A 217 5.20 15.94 -0.32
CA GLU A 217 4.65 16.65 0.86
C GLU A 217 3.76 15.73 1.71
N ILE A 218 2.99 14.84 1.06
CA ILE A 218 2.26 13.73 1.69
C ILE A 218 2.93 12.44 1.23
N ALA A 219 3.40 11.63 2.19
CA ALA A 219 4.20 10.44 1.91
C ALA A 219 3.66 9.17 2.58
N ASP A 220 2.52 9.23 3.25
CA ASP A 220 1.78 8.08 3.77
C ASP A 220 0.29 8.38 3.96
N GLY A 221 -0.51 7.31 4.00
CA GLY A 221 -1.97 7.41 4.09
C GLY A 221 -2.49 7.97 5.43
N MET A 222 -1.70 7.91 6.51
CA MET A 222 -2.10 8.54 7.77
C MET A 222 -2.04 10.06 7.64
N ALA A 223 -0.97 10.58 7.04
CA ALA A 223 -0.89 12.00 6.69
C ALA A 223 -2.01 12.40 5.73
N ALA A 224 -2.30 11.59 4.70
CA ALA A 224 -3.39 11.85 3.76
C ALA A 224 -4.75 11.97 4.47
N SER A 225 -5.07 11.04 5.37
CA SER A 225 -6.28 11.08 6.20
C SER A 225 -6.37 12.34 7.06
N VAL A 226 -5.28 12.72 7.73
CA VAL A 226 -5.25 13.91 8.60
C VAL A 226 -5.44 15.18 7.77
N TYR A 227 -4.75 15.29 6.64
CA TYR A 227 -4.87 16.45 5.76
C TYR A 227 -6.27 16.58 5.14
N PHE A 228 -6.89 15.46 4.75
CA PHE A 228 -8.27 15.46 4.26
C PHE A 228 -9.25 15.93 5.35
N LEU A 229 -9.16 15.34 6.55
CA LEU A 229 -10.01 15.74 7.68
C LEU A 229 -9.78 17.19 8.12
N TYR A 230 -8.56 17.71 7.98
CA TYR A 230 -8.28 19.12 8.17
C TYR A 230 -9.07 19.95 7.15
N ILE A 231 -8.86 19.77 5.85
CA ILE A 231 -9.50 20.65 4.86
C ILE A 231 -11.03 20.49 4.76
N CYS A 232 -11.58 19.36 5.18
CA CYS A 232 -13.00 19.05 5.14
C CYS A 232 -13.68 19.08 6.53
N GLY A 233 -12.93 19.45 7.58
CA GLY A 233 -13.43 19.41 8.96
C GLY A 233 -14.59 20.38 9.22
N ASN A 234 -15.49 19.98 10.11
CA ASN A 234 -16.50 20.89 10.67
C ASN A 234 -15.85 21.77 11.73
N TYR A 235 -15.34 22.92 11.31
CA TYR A 235 -14.80 23.94 12.21
C TYR A 235 -15.92 24.68 12.92
N ASP A 236 -15.79 24.81 14.24
CA ASP A 236 -16.62 25.69 15.04
C ASP A 236 -16.55 27.12 14.52
N ILE A 237 -17.62 27.89 14.74
CA ILE A 237 -17.71 29.32 14.33
C ILE A 237 -16.57 30.20 14.86
N ASN A 238 -15.87 29.74 15.91
CA ASN A 238 -14.76 30.44 16.56
C ASN A 238 -13.38 29.91 16.15
N GLU A 239 -13.31 28.81 15.39
CA GLU A 239 -12.06 28.27 14.88
C GLU A 239 -11.79 28.80 13.47
N SER A 240 -10.51 29.12 13.20
CA SER A 240 -10.13 29.59 11.87
C SER A 240 -10.16 28.43 10.90
N ARG A 241 -11.04 28.52 9.90
CA ARG A 241 -11.02 27.61 8.75
C ARG A 241 -9.74 27.80 7.94
N PRO A 242 -9.23 26.76 7.29
CA PRO A 242 -8.11 26.87 6.36
C PRO A 242 -8.46 27.87 5.24
N ALA A 243 -7.47 28.65 4.80
CA ALA A 243 -7.66 29.54 3.67
C ALA A 243 -7.90 28.73 2.38
N LYS A 244 -8.62 29.29 1.41
CA LYS A 244 -8.93 28.59 0.15
C LYS A 244 -7.67 28.12 -0.57
N GLU A 245 -6.63 28.94 -0.57
CA GLU A 245 -5.34 28.64 -1.17
C GLU A 245 -4.66 27.44 -0.49
N GLU A 246 -4.83 27.31 0.82
CA GLU A 246 -4.31 26.18 1.59
C GLU A 246 -5.08 24.89 1.28
N VAL A 247 -6.41 24.97 1.21
CA VAL A 247 -7.27 23.85 0.79
C VAL A 247 -6.86 23.36 -0.59
N GLU A 248 -6.73 24.25 -1.57
CA GLU A 248 -6.31 23.89 -2.93
C GLU A 248 -4.91 23.25 -2.96
N LYS A 249 -3.98 23.76 -2.16
CA LYS A 249 -2.63 23.20 -2.05
C LYS A 249 -2.68 21.76 -1.51
N VAL A 250 -3.41 21.53 -0.42
CA VAL A 250 -3.55 20.20 0.18
C VAL A 250 -4.24 19.23 -0.78
N ARG A 251 -5.32 19.64 -1.46
CA ARG A 251 -5.99 18.81 -2.48
C ARG A 251 -5.05 18.39 -3.60
N LYS A 252 -4.24 19.32 -4.13
CA LYS A 252 -3.21 19.00 -5.14
C LYS A 252 -2.17 18.01 -4.62
N SER A 253 -1.76 18.14 -3.35
CA SER A 253 -0.81 17.21 -2.72
C SER A 253 -1.43 15.82 -2.48
N LEU A 254 -2.71 15.74 -2.12
CA LEU A 254 -3.46 14.47 -1.99
C LEU A 254 -3.58 13.75 -3.34
N ILE A 255 -4.00 14.46 -4.39
CA ILE A 255 -4.09 13.92 -5.76
C ILE A 255 -2.72 13.40 -6.23
N LYS A 256 -1.67 14.22 -6.04
CA LYS A 256 -0.32 13.84 -6.46
C LYS A 256 0.17 12.59 -5.71
N TYR A 257 -0.08 12.49 -4.42
CA TYR A 257 0.36 11.34 -3.62
C TYR A 257 -0.36 10.05 -4.05
N CYS A 258 -1.70 10.07 -4.13
CA CYS A 258 -2.48 8.89 -4.51
C CYS A 258 -2.28 8.50 -5.99
N GLY A 259 -1.96 9.45 -6.87
CA GLY A 259 -1.59 9.13 -8.26
C GLY A 259 -0.22 8.47 -8.42
N TRP A 260 0.60 8.41 -7.36
CA TRP A 260 1.91 7.75 -7.35
C TRP A 260 1.90 6.41 -6.59
N THR A 261 0.83 6.09 -5.89
CA THR A 261 0.64 4.82 -5.18
C THR A 261 0.10 3.73 -6.10
#